data_AF-A0A967TBK9-F1
#
_entry.id   AF-A0A967TBK9-F1
#
_cell.length_a   1.000
_cell.length_b   1.000
_cell.length_c   1.000
_cell.angle_alpha   90.00
_cell.angle_beta   90.00
_cell.angle_gamma   90.00
#
_symmetry.space_group_name_H-M   'P 1'
#
loop_
_entity.id
_entity.type
_entity.pdbx_description
1 polymer ?
#
loop_
_entity_poly.entity_id
_entity_poly.type
_entity_poly.pdbx_seq_one_letter_code
_entity_poly.pdbx_strand_id
1 'polypeptide(L)'
;AVVGSSVVFGLWHIRPAIGLLSENELADNLTAAIPAVTALVVLAVGAGILLCLVRIRSRSLLAPIVVHAFVNVLATLAAYAVQAS
;
A
#
# COMPACT_ATOMS: atom_id res chain seq x y z
N ALA A 1 -8.53 -16.81 -6.72
CA ALA A 1 -7.28 -16.15 -7.14
C ALA A 1 -7.23 -14.69 -6.68
N VAL A 2 -8.05 -13.78 -7.23
CA VAL A 2 -8.03 -12.33 -6.92
C VAL A 2 -8.01 -12.00 -5.43
N VAL A 3 -8.99 -12.51 -4.67
CA VAL A 3 -9.08 -12.23 -3.22
C VAL A 3 -7.85 -12.77 -2.49
N GLY A 4 -7.48 -14.04 -2.72
CA GLY A 4 -6.32 -14.67 -2.07
C GLY A 4 -5.00 -13.94 -2.35
N SER A 5 -4.71 -13.60 -3.61
CA SER A 5 -3.50 -12.85 -3.95
C SER A 5 -3.50 -11.44 -3.36
N SER A 6 -4.67 -10.80 -3.27
CA SER A 6 -4.79 -9.46 -2.68
C SER A 6 -4.62 -9.48 -1.17
N VAL A 7 -5.09 -10.51 -0.48
CA VAL A 7 -4.85 -10.71 0.96
C VAL A 7 -3.36 -10.90 1.22
N VAL A 8 -2.68 -11.78 0.46
CA VAL A 8 -1.23 -11.98 0.59
C VAL A 8 -0.47 -10.68 0.31
N PHE A 9 -0.89 -9.93 -0.71
CA PHE A 9 -0.32 -8.61 -1.01
C PHE A 9 -0.52 -7.61 0.14
N GLY A 10 -1.70 -7.59 0.77
CA GLY A 10 -1.94 -6.76 1.95
C GLY A 10 -1.07 -7.15 3.14
N LEU A 11 -0.96 -8.45 3.44
CA LEU A 11 -0.11 -8.94 4.53
C LEU A 11 1.38 -8.63 4.29
N TRP A 12 1.83 -8.65 3.04
CA TRP A 12 3.19 -8.23 2.68
C TRP A 12 3.48 -6.77 3.06
N HIS A 13 2.45 -5.90 3.12
CA HIS A 13 2.58 -4.49 3.52
C HIS A 13 2.73 -4.27 5.04
N ILE A 14 2.61 -5.30 5.89
CA ILE A 14 2.83 -5.15 7.34
C ILE A 14 4.24 -4.63 7.63
N ARG A 15 5.27 -5.24 7.04
CA ARG A 15 6.67 -4.83 7.29
C ARG A 15 6.95 -3.41 6.77
N PRO A 16 6.58 -3.03 5.52
CA PRO A 16 6.65 -1.64 5.08
C PRO A 16 5.90 -0.65 5.98
N ALA A 17 4.70 -1.00 6.45
CA ALA A 17 3.91 -0.13 7.33
C ALA A 17 4.60 0.11 8.68
N ILE A 18 5.19 -0.92 9.28
CA ILE A 18 5.99 -0.78 10.50
C ILE A 18 7.22 0.11 10.24
N GLY A 19 7.89 -0.08 9.10
CA GLY A 19 9.02 0.77 8.70
C GLY A 19 8.63 2.26 8.62
N LEU A 20 7.52 2.56 7.94
CA LEU A 20 6.98 3.92 7.83
C LEU A 20 6.68 4.52 9.21
N LEU A 21 6.04 3.77 10.11
CA LEU A 21 5.74 4.26 11.46
C LEU A 21 7.02 4.46 12.29
N SER A 22 8.04 3.64 12.08
CA SER A 22 9.33 3.76 12.77
C SER A 22 10.07 5.03 12.34
N GLU A 23 10.06 5.36 11.04
CA GLU A 23 10.62 6.60 10.50
C GLU A 23 9.92 7.86 11.03
N ASN A 24 8.70 7.73 11.54
CA ASN A 24 7.90 8.83 12.10
C ASN A 24 7.80 8.77 13.64
N GLU A 25 8.61 7.95 14.32
CA GLU A 25 8.61 7.77 15.78
C GLU A 25 7.26 7.29 16.37
N LEU A 26 6.41 6.68 15.56
CA LEU A 26 5.07 6.21 15.93
C LEU A 26 5.01 4.71 16.25
N ALA A 27 6.06 3.95 15.95
CA ALA A 27 6.07 2.50 16.09
C ALA A 27 5.90 2.01 17.54
N ASP A 28 6.47 2.73 18.52
CA ASP A 28 6.42 2.34 19.93
C ASP A 28 5.07 2.69 20.61
N ASN A 29 4.27 3.56 19.99
CA ASN A 29 2.92 3.84 20.47
C ASN A 29 1.91 2.85 19.87
N LEU A 30 1.74 1.70 20.53
CA LEU A 30 0.86 0.63 20.06
C LEU A 30 -0.59 1.08 19.81
N THR A 31 -1.10 2.05 20.57
CA THR A 31 -2.47 2.57 20.39
C THR A 31 -2.65 3.35 19.08
N ALA A 32 -1.56 3.92 18.54
CA ALA A 32 -1.54 4.55 17.23
C ALA A 32 -1.07 3.59 16.12
N ALA A 33 -0.08 2.74 16.42
CA ALA A 33 0.56 1.88 15.43
C ALA A 33 -0.36 0.76 14.93
N ILE A 34 -1.07 0.07 15.83
CA ILE A 34 -1.96 -1.04 15.45
C ILE A 34 -3.06 -0.59 14.46
N PRO A 35 -3.86 0.46 14.74
CA PRO A 35 -4.88 0.89 13.78
C PRO A 35 -4.26 1.41 12.47
N ALA A 36 -3.11 2.08 12.53
CA ALA A 36 -2.42 2.56 11.33
C ALA A 36 -1.96 1.41 10.43
N VAL A 37 -1.24 0.41 10.97
CA VAL A 37 -0.83 -0.79 10.22
C VAL A 37 -2.04 -1.54 9.66
N THR A 38 -3.09 -1.69 10.47
CA THR A 38 -4.33 -2.37 10.03
C THR A 38 -4.97 -1.64 8.86
N ALA A 39 -5.08 -0.31 8.94
CA ALA A 39 -5.62 0.50 7.85
C ALA A 39 -4.77 0.39 6.58
N LEU A 40 -3.44 0.48 6.69
CA LEU A 40 -2.51 0.30 5.57
C LEU A 40 -2.66 -1.08 4.91
N VAL A 41 -2.78 -2.14 5.70
CA VAL A 41 -2.99 -3.52 5.19
C VAL A 41 -4.32 -3.63 4.46
N VAL A 42 -5.42 -3.12 5.03
CA VAL A 42 -6.76 -3.15 4.41
C VAL A 42 -6.76 -2.38 3.09
N LEU A 43 -6.14 -1.20 3.07
CA LEU A 43 -5.99 -0.40 1.84
C LEU A 43 -5.17 -1.15 0.79
N ALA A 44 -4.08 -1.81 1.19
CA ALA A 44 -3.27 -2.61 0.28
C ALA A 44 -4.06 -3.81 -0.30
N VAL A 45 -4.91 -4.48 0.48
CA VAL A 45 -5.81 -5.52 -0.04
C VAL A 45 -6.76 -4.94 -1.11
N GLY A 46 -7.37 -3.77 -0.82
CA GLY A 46 -8.22 -3.06 -1.77
C GLY A 46 -7.48 -2.70 -3.07
N ALA A 47 -6.26 -2.18 -2.95
CA ALA A 47 -5.40 -1.88 -4.09
C ALA A 47 -5.05 -3.14 -4.90
N GLY A 48 -4.74 -4.25 -4.24
CA GLY A 48 -4.49 -5.54 -4.88
C GLY A 48 -5.69 -6.02 -5.72
N ILE A 49 -6.91 -5.86 -5.20
CA ILE A 49 -8.15 -6.17 -5.93
C ILE A 49 -8.25 -5.26 -7.16
N LEU A 50 -8.03 -3.96 -7.01
CA LEU A 50 -8.09 -3.01 -8.12
C LEU A 50 -7.07 -3.34 -9.22
N LEU A 51 -5.83 -3.66 -8.86
CA LEU A 51 -4.79 -4.07 -9.82
C LEU A 51 -5.17 -5.37 -10.55
N CYS A 52 -5.76 -6.34 -9.84
CA CYS A 52 -6.29 -7.55 -10.46
C CYS A 52 -7.43 -7.23 -11.45
N LEU A 53 -8.32 -6.29 -11.11
CA LEU A 53 -9.39 -5.85 -12.00
C LEU A 53 -8.82 -5.13 -13.22
N VAL A 54 -7.85 -4.23 -13.06
CA VAL A 54 -7.14 -3.59 -14.18
C VAL A 54 -6.52 -4.65 -15.10
N ARG A 55 -5.83 -5.65 -14.54
CA ARG A 55 -5.27 -6.77 -15.33
C ARG A 55 -6.35 -7.50 -16.12
N ILE A 56 -7.46 -7.88 -15.48
CA ILE A 56 -8.52 -8.69 -16.13
C ILE A 56 -9.20 -7.89 -17.24
N ARG A 57 -9.44 -6.59 -17.02
CA ARG A 57 -10.15 -5.70 -17.96
C ARG A 57 -9.27 -5.31 -19.14
N SER A 58 -8.00 -5.01 -18.89
CA SER A 58 -7.03 -4.66 -19.95
C SER A 58 -6.44 -5.89 -20.65
N ARG A 59 -6.54 -7.08 -20.04
CA ARG A 59 -5.82 -8.31 -20.43
C ARG A 59 -4.31 -8.13 -20.52
N SER A 60 -3.75 -7.14 -19.80
CA SER A 60 -2.35 -6.76 -19.83
C SER A 60 -1.73 -6.85 -18.43
N LEU A 61 -0.48 -7.31 -18.37
CA LEU A 61 0.32 -7.22 -17.15
C LEU A 61 1.02 -5.86 -17.01
N LEU A 62 1.28 -5.19 -18.14
CA LEU A 62 1.91 -3.87 -18.13
C LEU A 62 1.00 -2.80 -17.51
N ALA A 63 -0.31 -2.86 -17.82
CA ALA A 63 -1.28 -1.91 -17.28
C ALA A 63 -1.27 -1.81 -15.73
N PRO A 64 -1.42 -2.91 -14.97
CA PRO A 64 -1.34 -2.84 -13.51
C PRO A 64 0.07 -2.49 -13.00
N ILE A 65 1.15 -2.86 -13.70
CA ILE A 65 2.52 -2.47 -13.31
C ILE A 65 2.67 -0.95 -13.37
N VAL A 66 2.23 -0.32 -14.46
CA VAL A 66 2.31 1.14 -14.63
C VAL A 66 1.44 1.85 -13.60
N VAL A 67 0.20 1.38 -13.37
CA VAL A 67 -0.69 1.94 -12.35
C VAL A 67 -0.05 1.85 -10.96
N HIS A 68 0.53 0.70 -10.61
CA HIS A 68 1.18 0.52 -9.31
C HIS A 68 2.40 1.45 -9.14
N ALA A 69 3.28 1.51 -10.16
CA ALA A 69 4.44 2.38 -10.13
C ALA A 69 4.03 3.86 -10.01
N PHE A 70 3.01 4.29 -10.75
CA PHE A 70 2.49 5.65 -10.69
C PHE A 70 1.96 6.02 -9.30
N VAL A 71 1.16 5.14 -8.69
CA VAL A 71 0.65 5.36 -7.33
C VAL A 71 1.78 5.45 -6.31
N ASN A 72 2.83 4.60 -6.43
CA ASN A 72 3.99 4.67 -5.53
C ASN A 72 4.74 5.99 -5.69
N VAL A 73 4.98 6.45 -6.92
CA VAL A 73 5.64 7.75 -7.18
C VAL A 73 4.81 8.89 -6.59
N LEU A 74 3.48 8.89 -6.79
CA LEU A 74 2.60 9.90 -6.20
C LEU A 74 2.64 9.88 -4.67
N ALA A 75 2.65 8.70 -4.05
CA ALA A 75 2.76 8.57 -2.60
C ALA A 75 4.08 9.14 -2.08
N THR A 76 5.20 8.87 -2.76
CA THR A 76 6.52 9.44 -2.43
C THR A 76 6.52 10.96 -2.57
N LEU A 77 5.95 11.49 -3.65
CA LEU A 77 5.84 12.95 -3.85
C LEU A 77 4.96 13.61 -2.79
N ALA A 78 3.84 12.98 -2.42
CA ALA A 78 2.98 13.48 -1.35
C ALA A 78 3.69 13.48 0.01
N ALA A 79 4.42 12.40 0.34
CA ALA A 79 5.21 12.33 1.56
C ALA A 79 6.31 13.41 1.60
N TYR A 80 6.98 13.65 0.47
CA TYR A 80 7.97 14.73 0.37
C TYR A 80 7.33 16.10 0.57
N ALA A 81 6.18 16.36 -0.06
CA ALA A 81 5.47 17.63 0.07
C ALA A 81 5.03 17.92 1.51
N VAL A 82 4.56 16.89 2.24
CA VAL A 82 4.18 17.02 3.66
C VAL A 82 5.40 17.25 4.57
N GLN A 83 6.57 16.67 4.25
CA GLN A 83 7.80 16.91 5.00
C GLN A 83 8.42 18.29 4.70
N ALA A 84 8.19 18.84 3.52
CA ALA A 84 8.72 20.13 3.10
C ALA A 84 7.90 21.33 3.58
N SER A 85 6.71 21.11 4.16
CA SER A 85 5.81 22.12 4.73
C SER A 85 6.01 22.28 6.23
#